data_AF-A0A329XJC5-F1
#
_entry.id   AF-A0A329XJC5-F1
#
_cell.length_a   1.000
_cell.length_b   1.000
_cell.length_c   1.000
_cell.angle_alpha   90.00
_cell.angle_beta   90.00
_cell.angle_gamma   90.00
#
_symmetry.space_group_name_H-M   'P 1'
#
loop_
_entity.id
_entity.type
_entity.pdbx_description
1 polymer ?
#
loop_
_entity_poly.entity_id
_entity_poly.type
_entity_poly.pdbx_seq_one_letter_code
_entity_poly.pdbx_strand_id
1 'polypeptide(L)'
;MNDQARSVLTTVLEEGAWSVRQWPGDAAAETVHSALGRVTDLGDRVQGIAYTTSGAMSVHTATPELTTRLDGRDQPIPLDSVYELRLWAVIDEAAEDGLLAHELRWLNGSGTAEIRVGGQELLSANGDAGWQTTRCWTRSNSYLQHGATAPFDVPSKAMTSVEVFTEEPTYGNTVFVDEIMTGRWS
;
A
#
# COMPACT_ATOMS: atom_id res chain seq x y z
N MET A 1 -2.29 31.08 -3.23
CA MET A 1 -1.68 29.83 -2.70
C MET A 1 -2.82 28.84 -2.52
N ASN A 2 -2.69 27.64 -3.07
CA ASN A 2 -3.75 26.64 -3.15
C ASN A 2 -4.07 26.10 -1.74
N ASP A 3 -5.34 26.02 -1.33
CA ASP A 3 -5.72 25.53 0.01
C ASP A 3 -5.27 24.08 0.26
N GLN A 4 -5.07 23.28 -0.80
CA GLN A 4 -4.43 21.96 -0.73
C GLN A 4 -2.99 22.01 -0.22
N ALA A 5 -2.19 23.02 -0.58
CA ALA A 5 -0.82 23.17 -0.10
C ALA A 5 -0.77 23.63 1.36
N ARG A 6 -1.84 24.30 1.82
CA ARG A 6 -2.00 24.71 3.21
C ARG A 6 -2.40 23.53 4.11
N SER A 7 -3.19 22.60 3.58
CA SER A 7 -3.64 21.36 4.25
C SER A 7 -2.49 20.46 4.70
N VAL A 8 -1.53 20.13 3.82
CA VAL A 8 -0.44 19.17 4.12
C VAL A 8 0.52 19.67 5.22
N LEU A 9 0.65 20.99 5.39
CA LEU A 9 1.47 21.61 6.44
C LEU A 9 0.73 21.81 7.77
N THR A 10 -0.58 21.54 7.82
CA THR A 10 -1.41 21.71 9.02
C THR A 10 -1.98 20.42 9.57
N THR A 11 -1.90 19.30 8.85
CA THR A 11 -2.36 18.01 9.35
C THR A 11 -1.40 17.49 10.41
N VAL A 12 -1.91 17.34 11.63
CA VAL A 12 -1.18 16.77 12.76
C VAL A 12 -1.02 15.26 12.52
N LEU A 13 0.15 14.72 12.88
CA LEU A 13 0.39 13.28 12.87
C LEU A 13 -0.54 12.59 13.88
N GLU A 14 -1.22 11.53 13.44
CA GLU A 14 -2.16 10.77 14.27
C GLU A 14 -1.49 9.52 14.84
N GLU A 15 -1.76 9.15 16.09
CA GLU A 15 -1.19 7.93 16.68
C GLU A 15 -1.80 6.67 16.05
N GLY A 16 -0.96 5.68 15.78
CA GLY A 16 -1.38 4.40 15.22
C GLY A 16 -0.41 3.27 15.49
N ALA A 17 -0.64 2.16 14.81
CA ALA A 17 0.24 1.01 14.78
C ALA A 17 0.59 0.64 13.34
N TRP A 18 1.84 0.24 13.18
CA TRP A 18 2.43 -0.29 11.96
C TRP A 18 2.80 -1.75 12.21
N SER A 19 2.21 -2.67 11.46
CA SER A 19 2.44 -4.10 11.63
C SER A 19 2.96 -4.72 10.35
N VAL A 20 4.04 -5.50 10.46
CA VAL A 20 4.67 -6.17 9.32
C VAL A 20 4.76 -7.65 9.58
N ARG A 21 4.37 -8.46 8.59
CA ARG A 21 4.59 -9.90 8.55
C ARG A 21 5.51 -10.24 7.38
N GLN A 22 6.51 -11.06 7.65
CA GLN A 22 7.37 -11.67 6.64
C GLN A 22 7.29 -13.18 6.78
N TRP A 23 7.38 -13.89 5.66
CA TRP A 23 7.38 -15.35 5.69
C TRP A 23 8.80 -15.88 5.89
N PRO A 24 8.99 -16.89 6.76
CA PRO A 24 10.29 -17.52 6.95
C PRO A 24 10.69 -18.29 5.68
N GLY A 25 11.96 -18.22 5.31
CA GLY A 25 12.48 -18.92 4.14
C GLY A 25 13.68 -18.20 3.52
N ASP A 26 14.20 -18.76 2.44
CA ASP A 26 15.16 -18.05 1.60
C ASP A 26 14.41 -16.98 0.80
N ALA A 27 14.57 -15.73 1.20
CA ALA A 27 14.00 -14.57 0.51
C ALA A 27 14.40 -14.51 -0.97
N ALA A 28 15.56 -15.07 -1.33
CA ALA A 28 16.00 -15.16 -2.73
C ALA A 28 15.27 -16.24 -3.53
N ALA A 29 14.65 -17.21 -2.86
CA ALA A 29 13.86 -18.26 -3.50
C ALA A 29 12.37 -17.87 -3.66
N GLU A 30 11.91 -16.81 -3.00
CA GLU A 30 10.54 -16.33 -3.15
C GLU A 30 10.30 -15.70 -4.52
N THR A 31 9.28 -16.18 -5.22
CA THR A 31 8.88 -15.68 -6.54
C THR A 31 7.65 -14.78 -6.46
N VAL A 32 7.41 -14.01 -7.51
CA VAL A 32 6.15 -13.26 -7.69
C VAL A 32 4.91 -14.16 -7.60
N HIS A 33 5.01 -15.42 -8.04
CA HIS A 33 3.91 -16.39 -7.93
C HIS A 33 3.63 -16.77 -6.46
N SER A 34 4.68 -16.92 -5.66
CA SER A 34 4.57 -17.18 -4.22
C SER A 34 3.90 -16.00 -3.51
N ALA A 35 4.25 -14.77 -3.90
CA ALA A 35 3.61 -13.56 -3.38
C ALA A 35 2.12 -13.51 -3.78
N LEU A 36 1.79 -13.74 -5.06
CA LEU A 36 0.39 -13.75 -5.52
C LEU A 36 -0.46 -14.80 -4.80
N GLY A 37 0.12 -15.93 -4.38
CA GLY A 37 -0.58 -16.93 -3.55
C GLY A 37 -1.07 -16.42 -2.19
N ARG A 38 -0.64 -15.22 -1.75
CA ARG A 38 -0.98 -14.60 -0.46
C ARG A 38 -1.94 -13.42 -0.60
N VAL A 39 -2.32 -13.06 -1.83
CA VAL A 39 -3.14 -11.87 -2.13
C VAL A 39 -4.53 -11.92 -1.50
N THR A 40 -5.06 -13.12 -1.24
CA THR A 40 -6.39 -13.31 -0.63
C THR A 40 -6.52 -12.62 0.71
N ASP A 41 -5.42 -12.41 1.43
CA ASP A 41 -5.41 -11.77 2.73
C ASP A 41 -5.71 -10.27 2.64
N LEU A 42 -5.57 -9.64 1.47
CA LEU A 42 -5.90 -8.21 1.23
C LEU A 42 -7.40 -7.94 1.05
N GLY A 43 -8.24 -8.97 0.95
CA GLY A 43 -9.68 -8.85 0.72
C GLY A 43 -10.09 -8.70 -0.75
N ASP A 44 -11.33 -8.25 -0.98
CA ASP A 44 -12.00 -8.37 -2.29
C ASP A 44 -11.60 -7.29 -3.31
N ARG A 45 -11.09 -6.15 -2.84
CA ARG A 45 -10.74 -5.00 -3.70
C ARG A 45 -9.25 -4.72 -3.60
N VAL A 46 -8.48 -5.26 -4.54
CA VAL A 46 -7.03 -5.09 -4.61
C VAL A 46 -6.63 -4.26 -5.82
N GLN A 47 -5.72 -3.32 -5.61
CA GLN A 47 -5.07 -2.51 -6.64
C GLN A 47 -3.56 -2.60 -6.43
N GLY A 48 -2.76 -2.13 -7.38
CA GLY A 48 -1.31 -2.28 -7.24
C GLY A 48 -0.46 -1.56 -8.26
N ILE A 49 0.85 -1.73 -8.12
CA ILE A 49 1.85 -1.42 -9.13
C ILE A 49 2.73 -2.65 -9.31
N ALA A 50 2.92 -3.05 -10.55
CA ALA A 50 3.95 -4.00 -10.94
C ALA A 50 5.07 -3.24 -11.64
N TYR A 51 6.28 -3.28 -11.08
CA TYR A 51 7.46 -2.77 -11.74
C TYR A 51 8.06 -3.86 -12.61
N THR A 52 8.04 -3.61 -13.92
CA THR A 52 8.52 -4.55 -14.92
C THR A 52 9.79 -4.05 -15.58
N THR A 53 10.51 -4.93 -16.27
CA THR A 53 11.65 -4.56 -17.11
C THR A 53 11.32 -3.58 -18.24
N SER A 54 10.03 -3.36 -18.53
CA SER A 54 9.54 -2.40 -19.55
C SER A 54 8.83 -1.18 -18.95
N GLY A 55 8.90 -1.00 -17.63
CA GLY A 55 8.28 0.12 -16.91
C GLY A 55 7.24 -0.32 -15.87
N ALA A 56 6.74 0.67 -15.11
CA ALA A 56 5.71 0.45 -14.12
C ALA A 56 4.34 0.28 -14.79
N MET A 57 3.59 -0.74 -14.37
CA MET A 57 2.22 -1.01 -14.81
C MET A 57 1.27 -0.90 -13.62
N SER A 58 0.14 -0.20 -13.80
CA SER A 58 -0.95 -0.22 -12.83
C SER A 58 -1.57 -1.61 -12.78
N VAL A 59 -1.75 -2.16 -11.59
CA VAL A 59 -2.46 -3.42 -11.38
C VAL A 59 -3.91 -3.09 -11.05
N HIS A 60 -4.84 -3.57 -11.88
CA HIS A 60 -6.29 -3.42 -11.68
C HIS A 60 -6.93 -4.64 -11.02
N THR A 61 -6.39 -5.83 -11.28
CA THR A 61 -6.77 -7.08 -10.62
C THR A 61 -5.54 -7.89 -10.30
N ALA A 62 -5.56 -8.61 -9.19
CA ALA A 62 -4.51 -9.56 -8.83
C ALA A 62 -5.03 -11.01 -8.71
N THR A 63 -6.36 -11.21 -8.79
CA THR A 63 -7.01 -12.52 -8.82
C THR A 63 -8.06 -12.58 -9.93
N PRO A 64 -8.19 -13.71 -10.65
CA PRO A 64 -7.30 -14.87 -10.63
C PRO A 64 -5.93 -14.60 -11.26
N GLU A 65 -5.78 -13.49 -11.99
CA GLU A 65 -4.56 -13.12 -12.71
C GLU A 65 -4.19 -11.65 -12.48
N LEU A 66 -2.89 -11.36 -12.60
CA LEU A 66 -2.36 -10.00 -12.52
C LEU A 66 -2.64 -9.27 -13.85
N THR A 67 -3.51 -8.27 -13.82
CA THR A 67 -3.88 -7.51 -15.02
C THR A 67 -3.68 -6.02 -14.84
N THR A 68 -3.35 -5.36 -15.95
CA THR A 68 -3.33 -3.90 -16.10
C THR A 68 -4.44 -3.45 -17.03
N ARG A 69 -4.91 -2.21 -16.88
CA ARG A 69 -5.88 -1.63 -17.81
C ARG A 69 -5.17 -0.71 -18.79
N LEU A 70 -5.21 -1.09 -20.06
CA LEU A 70 -4.66 -0.31 -21.16
C LEU A 70 -5.76 -0.12 -22.21
N ASP A 71 -5.99 1.14 -22.59
CA ASP A 71 -7.05 1.53 -23.53
C ASP A 71 -8.45 0.99 -23.17
N GLY A 72 -8.76 0.98 -21.87
CA GLY A 72 -10.04 0.51 -21.34
C GLY A 72 -10.23 -1.01 -21.36
N ARG A 73 -9.16 -1.78 -21.62
CA ARG A 73 -9.18 -3.24 -21.63
C ARG A 73 -8.20 -3.78 -20.61
N ASP A 74 -8.62 -4.82 -19.91
CA ASP A 74 -7.74 -5.54 -19.00
C ASP A 74 -6.82 -6.45 -19.83
N GLN A 75 -5.52 -6.36 -19.55
CA GLN A 75 -4.45 -7.10 -20.23
C GLN A 75 -3.57 -7.78 -19.19
N PRO A 76 -3.13 -9.04 -19.40
CA PRO A 76 -2.24 -9.72 -18.47
C PRO A 76 -0.90 -8.99 -18.33
N ILE A 77 -0.38 -8.91 -17.11
CA ILE A 77 1.00 -8.48 -16.84
C ILE A 77 1.91 -9.71 -16.91
N PRO A 78 2.96 -9.72 -17.76
CA PRO A 78 3.91 -10.84 -17.83
C PRO A 78 4.70 -10.96 -16.52
N LEU A 79 4.42 -12.00 -15.72
CA LEU A 79 5.00 -12.18 -14.39
C LEU A 79 6.53 -12.35 -14.40
N ASP A 80 7.08 -12.91 -15.48
CA ASP A 80 8.51 -13.07 -15.71
C ASP A 80 9.25 -11.72 -15.90
N SER A 81 8.51 -10.67 -16.25
CA SER A 81 9.05 -9.31 -16.36
C SER A 81 9.03 -8.52 -15.05
N VAL A 82 8.28 -8.98 -14.04
CA VAL A 82 8.06 -8.26 -12.77
C VAL A 82 9.25 -8.47 -11.83
N TYR A 83 9.87 -7.37 -11.38
CA TYR A 83 10.94 -7.42 -10.38
C TYR A 83 10.54 -6.85 -9.01
N GLU A 84 9.46 -6.06 -8.96
CA GLU A 84 8.84 -5.59 -7.72
C GLU A 84 7.32 -5.54 -7.93
N LEU A 85 6.58 -5.99 -6.92
CA LEU A 85 5.12 -6.01 -6.91
C LEU A 85 4.63 -5.38 -5.61
N ARG A 86 3.75 -4.38 -5.73
CA ARG A 86 3.04 -3.78 -4.59
C ARG A 86 1.56 -3.91 -4.85
N LEU A 87 0.85 -4.61 -3.97
CA LEU A 87 -0.60 -4.79 -4.02
C LEU A 87 -1.19 -4.25 -2.74
N TRP A 88 -2.20 -3.39 -2.81
CA TRP A 88 -2.87 -2.85 -1.63
C TRP A 88 -4.38 -3.08 -1.69
N ALA A 89 -4.97 -3.22 -0.52
CA ALA A 89 -6.41 -3.19 -0.35
C ALA A 89 -6.92 -1.77 -0.63
N VAL A 90 -8.01 -1.64 -1.39
CA VAL A 90 -8.68 -0.35 -1.57
C VAL A 90 -9.49 -0.05 -0.31
N ILE A 91 -9.08 0.97 0.42
CA ILE A 91 -9.73 1.41 1.66
C ILE A 91 -10.44 2.72 1.38
N ASP A 92 -11.77 2.68 1.45
CA ASP A 92 -12.60 3.88 1.38
C ASP A 92 -12.65 4.54 2.78
N GLU A 93 -12.84 5.86 2.86
CA GLU A 93 -12.86 6.64 4.12
C GLU A 93 -13.89 6.16 5.17
N ALA A 94 -14.81 5.26 4.79
CA ALA A 94 -15.84 4.70 5.65
C ALA A 94 -15.49 3.32 6.26
N ALA A 95 -14.23 2.86 6.17
CA ALA A 95 -13.84 1.59 6.78
C ALA A 95 -14.03 1.63 8.31
N GLU A 96 -15.07 0.96 8.80
CA GLU A 96 -15.52 1.00 10.20
C GLU A 96 -14.57 0.25 11.16
N ASP A 97 -13.64 -0.54 10.65
CA ASP A 97 -12.76 -1.41 11.44
C ASP A 97 -11.49 -0.72 11.98
N GLY A 98 -11.21 0.52 11.55
CA GLY A 98 -10.02 1.27 11.96
C GLY A 98 -8.73 0.84 11.26
N LEU A 99 -8.83 0.04 10.19
CA LEU A 99 -7.72 -0.25 9.29
C LEU A 99 -7.51 0.94 8.35
N LEU A 100 -6.29 1.48 8.32
CA LEU A 100 -5.92 2.64 7.51
C LEU A 100 -5.22 2.24 6.21
N ALA A 101 -4.42 1.18 6.22
CA ALA A 101 -3.74 0.66 5.04
C ALA A 101 -3.45 -0.84 5.17
N HIS A 102 -3.42 -1.54 4.04
CA HIS A 102 -3.05 -2.96 3.98
C HIS A 102 -2.39 -3.25 2.62
N GLU A 103 -1.13 -3.66 2.64
CA GLU A 103 -0.32 -3.91 1.44
C GLU A 103 0.42 -5.25 1.53
N LEU A 104 0.50 -5.95 0.39
CA LEU A 104 1.43 -7.02 0.12
C LEU A 104 2.50 -6.51 -0.85
N ARG A 105 3.76 -6.57 -0.42
CA ARG A 105 4.92 -6.12 -1.19
C ARG A 105 5.87 -7.28 -1.42
N TRP A 106 6.26 -7.51 -2.66
CA TRP A 106 7.30 -8.46 -3.03
C TRP A 106 8.39 -7.76 -3.83
N LEU A 107 9.64 -8.06 -3.50
CA LEU A 107 10.82 -7.59 -4.23
C LEU A 107 11.71 -8.77 -4.57
N ASN A 108 12.10 -8.88 -5.84
CA ASN A 108 12.96 -9.95 -6.30
C ASN A 108 14.27 -10.00 -5.50
N GLY A 109 14.57 -11.16 -4.91
CA GLY A 109 15.74 -11.37 -4.05
C GLY A 109 15.56 -10.94 -2.59
N SER A 110 14.44 -10.31 -2.23
CA SER A 110 14.16 -9.79 -0.88
C SER A 110 12.87 -10.32 -0.25
N GLY A 111 12.15 -11.19 -0.96
CA GLY A 111 10.96 -11.87 -0.47
C GLY A 111 9.72 -10.98 -0.39
N THR A 112 8.72 -11.48 0.35
CA THR A 112 7.41 -10.86 0.52
C THR A 112 7.24 -10.32 1.93
N ALA A 113 6.72 -9.11 2.03
CA ALA A 113 6.22 -8.51 3.26
C ALA A 113 4.74 -8.19 3.11
N GLU A 114 3.96 -8.44 4.16
CA GLU A 114 2.61 -7.90 4.30
C GLU A 114 2.62 -6.84 5.39
N ILE A 115 1.98 -5.72 5.13
CA ILE A 115 2.02 -4.51 5.93
C ILE A 115 0.58 -4.11 6.23
N ARG A 116 0.30 -3.79 7.50
CA ARG A 116 -0.97 -3.23 7.96
C ARG A 116 -0.70 -1.97 8.77
N VAL A 117 -1.52 -0.95 8.57
CA VAL A 117 -1.49 0.30 9.31
C VAL A 117 -2.90 0.57 9.84
N GLY A 118 -3.04 0.92 11.11
CA GLY A 118 -4.34 1.12 11.72
C GLY A 118 -4.25 1.47 13.20
N GLY A 119 -5.40 1.47 13.87
CA GLY A 119 -5.46 1.71 15.32
C GLY A 119 -4.64 0.69 16.13
N GLN A 120 -4.00 1.15 17.21
CA GLN A 120 -3.16 0.28 18.04
C GLN A 120 -3.94 -0.89 18.64
N GLU A 121 -5.20 -0.67 19.05
CA GLU A 121 -6.05 -1.72 19.62
C GLU A 121 -6.38 -2.82 18.60
N LEU A 122 -6.74 -2.43 17.37
CA LEU A 122 -7.03 -3.35 16.26
C LEU A 122 -5.83 -4.27 15.96
N LEU A 123 -4.66 -3.68 15.74
CA LEU A 123 -3.47 -4.43 15.33
C LEU A 123 -2.78 -5.16 16.49
N SER A 124 -3.01 -4.73 17.73
CA SER A 124 -2.54 -5.47 18.92
C SER A 124 -3.45 -6.66 19.25
N ALA A 125 -4.76 -6.57 18.98
CA ALA A 125 -5.71 -7.67 19.17
C ALA A 125 -5.49 -8.78 18.14
N ASN A 126 -5.11 -8.43 16.91
CA ASN A 126 -4.76 -9.35 15.83
C ASN A 126 -3.29 -9.83 15.88
N GLY A 127 -2.73 -10.01 17.09
CA GLY A 127 -1.36 -10.47 17.33
C GLY A 127 -1.09 -11.92 16.91
N ASP A 128 -1.45 -12.24 15.66
CA ASP A 128 -1.26 -13.53 15.01
C ASP A 128 0.24 -13.84 14.89
N ALA A 129 0.58 -15.12 14.97
CA ALA A 129 1.94 -15.60 14.84
C ALA A 129 2.60 -15.06 13.56
N GLY A 130 3.71 -14.32 13.70
CA GLY A 130 4.50 -13.80 12.59
C GLY A 130 4.38 -12.30 12.32
N TRP A 131 3.47 -11.57 12.98
CA TRP A 131 3.38 -10.11 12.89
C TRP A 131 4.32 -9.41 13.88
N GLN A 132 4.98 -8.36 13.41
CA GLN A 132 5.80 -7.44 14.20
C GLN A 132 5.13 -6.07 14.20
N THR A 133 4.52 -5.70 15.33
CA THR A 133 3.77 -4.45 15.47
C THR A 133 4.59 -3.41 16.24
N THR A 134 4.70 -2.22 15.67
CA THR A 134 5.39 -1.06 16.25
C THR A 134 4.40 0.10 16.35
N ARG A 135 4.51 0.91 17.41
CA ARG A 135 3.77 2.18 17.47
C ARG A 135 4.28 3.11 16.39
N CYS A 136 3.37 3.81 15.73
CA CYS A 136 3.71 4.78 14.70
C CYS A 136 2.86 6.03 14.85
N TRP A 137 3.17 7.03 14.03
CA TRP A 137 2.23 8.05 13.67
C TRP A 137 1.91 7.99 12.17
N THR A 138 0.72 8.41 11.80
CA THR A 138 0.25 8.37 10.42
C THR A 138 -0.15 9.76 9.94
N ARG A 139 -0.15 9.92 8.62
CA ARG A 139 -0.72 11.08 7.94
C ARG A 139 -1.39 10.63 6.65
N SER A 140 -2.65 11.02 6.47
CA SER A 140 -3.36 10.81 5.21
C SER A 140 -2.79 11.71 4.12
N ASN A 141 -2.61 11.16 2.93
CA ASN A 141 -2.10 11.86 1.77
C ASN A 141 -2.90 11.51 0.50
N SER A 142 -2.80 12.36 -0.52
CA SER A 142 -3.49 12.15 -1.79
C SER A 142 -2.76 12.80 -2.96
N TYR A 143 -2.74 12.09 -4.09
CA TYR A 143 -2.11 12.53 -5.34
C TYR A 143 -3.14 12.59 -6.47
N LEU A 144 -3.02 13.58 -7.36
CA LEU A 144 -3.81 13.60 -8.59
C LEU A 144 -3.33 12.51 -9.55
N GLN A 145 -4.27 11.72 -10.08
CA GLN A 145 -3.95 10.69 -11.06
C GLN A 145 -3.65 11.29 -12.44
N HIS A 146 -2.85 10.57 -13.22
CA HIS A 146 -2.51 10.99 -14.58
C HIS A 146 -3.77 11.17 -15.43
N GLY A 147 -3.84 12.27 -16.19
CA GLY A 147 -5.00 12.58 -17.03
C GLY A 147 -6.20 13.18 -16.30
N ALA A 148 -6.12 13.41 -14.99
CA ALA A 148 -7.15 14.11 -14.24
C ALA A 148 -7.37 15.53 -14.82
N THR A 149 -8.63 15.88 -15.08
CA THR A 149 -9.07 17.21 -15.51
C THR A 149 -9.84 17.91 -14.39
N ALA A 150 -9.94 19.24 -14.43
CA ALA A 150 -10.73 19.98 -13.45
C ALA A 150 -12.22 19.54 -13.47
N PRO A 151 -12.92 19.52 -12.32
CA PRO A 151 -12.44 19.88 -10.98
C PRO A 151 -11.55 18.77 -10.36
N PHE A 152 -10.51 19.17 -9.61
CA PHE A 152 -9.44 18.27 -9.11
C PHE A 152 -9.70 17.72 -7.70
N ASP A 153 -10.68 18.27 -7.00
CA ASP A 153 -11.12 17.90 -5.65
C ASP A 153 -12.14 16.74 -5.66
N VAL A 154 -12.13 15.92 -6.71
CA VAL A 154 -13.04 14.77 -6.85
C VAL A 154 -12.33 13.50 -6.37
N PRO A 155 -12.84 12.76 -5.37
CA PRO A 155 -12.17 11.57 -4.83
C PRO A 155 -11.80 10.52 -5.88
N SER A 156 -12.62 10.34 -6.93
CA SER A 156 -12.33 9.38 -8.01
C SER A 156 -11.14 9.75 -8.90
N LYS A 157 -10.59 10.97 -8.76
CA LYS A 157 -9.42 11.45 -9.51
C LYS A 157 -8.14 11.43 -8.68
N ALA A 158 -8.24 11.05 -7.42
CA ALA A 158 -7.11 11.00 -6.49
C ALA A 158 -6.68 9.55 -6.24
N MET A 159 -5.37 9.34 -6.11
CA MET A 159 -4.82 8.16 -5.45
C MET A 159 -4.55 8.55 -4.01
N THR A 160 -5.20 7.88 -3.06
CA THR A 160 -4.99 8.10 -1.62
C THR A 160 -3.90 7.19 -1.08
N SER A 161 -3.23 7.66 -0.03
CA SER A 161 -2.19 6.93 0.68
C SER A 161 -2.15 7.30 2.16
N VAL A 162 -1.48 6.46 2.93
CA VAL A 162 -1.13 6.70 4.33
C VAL A 162 0.38 6.73 4.44
N GLU A 163 0.91 7.87 4.84
CA GLU A 163 2.31 8.02 5.22
C GLU A 163 2.48 7.59 6.68
N VAL A 164 3.61 6.95 6.97
CA VAL A 164 3.90 6.37 8.27
C VAL A 164 5.23 6.88 8.80
N PHE A 165 5.21 7.29 10.06
CA PHE A 165 6.33 7.81 10.80
C PHE A 165 6.57 6.99 12.06
N THR A 166 7.83 6.78 12.43
CA THR A 166 8.19 6.15 13.70
C THR A 166 9.22 6.98 14.44
N GLU A 167 9.48 6.63 15.69
CA GLU A 167 10.58 7.19 16.46
C GLU A 167 11.88 6.45 16.11
N GLU A 168 12.90 7.19 15.70
CA GLU A 168 14.25 6.67 15.50
C GLU A 168 14.91 6.39 16.88
N PRO A 169 15.45 5.19 17.11
CA PRO A 169 15.82 4.73 18.46
C PRO A 169 17.03 5.45 19.09
N THR A 170 17.92 6.03 18.28
CA THR A 170 19.16 6.66 18.77
C THR A 170 18.93 8.05 19.33
N TYR A 171 18.10 8.85 18.67
CA TYR A 171 17.92 10.27 19.00
C TYR A 171 16.47 10.64 19.35
N GLY A 172 15.53 9.71 19.20
CA GLY A 172 14.11 9.97 19.48
C GLY A 172 13.44 10.87 18.43
N ASN A 173 14.03 11.01 17.25
CA ASN A 173 13.45 11.83 16.19
C ASN A 173 12.28 11.11 15.52
N THR A 174 11.21 11.82 15.23
CA THR A 174 10.16 11.32 14.34
C THR A 174 10.68 11.29 12.89
N VAL A 175 10.70 10.11 12.28
CA VAL A 175 11.21 9.88 10.92
C VAL A 175 10.15 9.23 10.05
N PHE A 176 10.10 9.60 8.77
CA PHE A 176 9.28 8.93 7.76
C PHE A 176 9.85 7.53 7.48
N VAL A 177 8.98 6.53 7.44
CA VAL A 177 9.35 5.11 7.26
C VAL A 177 8.80 4.54 5.96
N ASP A 178 7.54 4.83 5.63
CA ASP A 178 6.91 4.29 4.43
C ASP A 178 5.67 5.11 4.03
N GLU A 179 5.20 4.86 2.82
CA GLU A 179 3.92 5.34 2.31
C GLU A 179 3.18 4.19 1.63
N ILE A 180 1.96 3.92 2.11
CA ILE A 180 1.13 2.82 1.65
C ILE A 180 -0.08 3.37 0.90
N MET A 181 -0.26 2.96 -0.34
CA MET A 181 -1.41 3.37 -1.16
C MET A 181 -2.69 2.70 -0.66
N THR A 182 -3.81 3.40 -0.81
CA THR A 182 -5.14 2.93 -0.37
C THR A 182 -6.23 3.19 -1.41
N GLY A 183 -5.94 4.03 -2.41
CA GLY A 183 -6.90 4.42 -3.43
C GLY A 183 -7.04 3.40 -4.57
N ARG A 184 -7.81 3.78 -5.59
CA ARG A 184 -8.02 2.98 -6.80
C ARG A 184 -7.54 3.72 -8.03
N TRP A 185 -7.01 3.00 -9.01
CA TRP A 185 -6.77 3.57 -10.34
C TRP A 185 -8.09 4.02 -10.99
N SER A 186 -8.04 5.14 -11.70
CA SER A 186 -9.16 5.70 -12.48
C SER A 186 -9.49 4.85 -13.71
#